data_AF-A0A9D4DTV0-F1
#
_entry.id   AF-A0A9D4DTV0-F1
#
_cell.length_a   1.000
_cell.length_b   1.000
_cell.length_c   1.000
_cell.angle_alpha   90.00
_cell.angle_beta   90.00
_cell.angle_gamma   90.00
#
_symmetry.space_group_name_H-M   'P 1'
#
loop_
_entity.id
_entity.type
_entity.pdbx_description
1 polymer ?
#
loop_
_entity_poly.entity_id
_entity_poly.type
_entity_poly.pdbx_seq_one_letter_code
_entity_poly.pdbx_strand_id
1 'polypeptide(L)'
;MVFGLLRIRHSGDKAGCPDGEPMMILQANQLLECFRQCSKIAACKSFSFADRKCELFNASIVPGKGSGCYATEKPEYVMFCENQMYTLSCPLNLQLNIIGANYGRTRADYCPGPIQTTDCVLDSSLSKVQAACQGKNSCVISSNVEFFGKDPCYGTYKYVEVTYTCI
;
A
#
# COMPACT_ATOMS: atom_id res chain seq x y z
N MET A 1 5.90 -13.41 -23.83
CA MET A 1 5.62 -13.54 -22.39
C MET A 1 5.89 -12.19 -21.75
N VAL A 2 4.86 -11.35 -21.57
CA VAL A 2 5.04 -10.03 -20.95
C VAL A 2 4.99 -10.25 -19.44
N PHE A 3 6.17 -10.31 -18.83
CA PHE A 3 6.31 -10.14 -17.40
C PHE A 3 5.78 -8.74 -17.05
N GLY A 4 4.76 -8.69 -16.19
CA GLY A 4 4.31 -7.47 -15.54
C GLY A 4 5.40 -6.95 -14.60
N LEU A 5 6.41 -6.31 -15.16
CA LEU A 5 7.42 -5.58 -14.41
C LEU A 5 6.95 -4.14 -14.24
N LEU A 6 6.19 -4.02 -13.16
CA LEU A 6 6.02 -2.86 -12.30
C LEU A 6 7.36 -2.10 -12.15
N ARG A 7 7.68 -1.18 -13.06
CA ARG A 7 8.74 -0.18 -12.84
C ARG A 7 8.12 1.01 -12.12
N ILE A 8 8.03 0.86 -10.80
CA ILE A 8 7.69 1.96 -9.91
C ILE A 8 8.97 2.77 -9.75
N ARG A 9 9.02 3.94 -10.39
CA ARG A 9 9.96 4.97 -9.95
C ARG A 9 9.62 5.24 -8.49
N HIS A 10 10.59 5.01 -7.60
CA HIS A 10 10.61 5.67 -6.32
C HIS A 10 10.62 7.18 -6.59
N SER A 11 9.63 7.87 -6.04
CA SER A 11 9.84 9.23 -5.59
C SER A 11 8.85 9.53 -4.49
N GLY A 12 9.37 9.97 -3.35
CA GLY A 12 8.61 10.71 -2.36
C GLY A 12 8.27 12.09 -2.93
N ASP A 13 7.45 12.13 -3.97
CA ASP A 13 6.92 13.36 -4.54
C ASP A 13 5.48 13.53 -4.09
N LYS A 14 5.29 14.56 -3.26
CA LYS A 14 4.00 15.18 -3.00
C LYS A 14 3.38 15.58 -4.34
N ALA A 15 2.37 14.86 -4.80
CA ALA A 15 1.57 15.31 -5.92
C ALA A 15 0.11 14.93 -5.68
N GLY A 16 -0.67 15.90 -5.20
CA GLY A 16 -2.11 15.89 -5.42
C GLY A 16 -2.40 16.11 -6.91
N CYS A 17 -3.60 15.71 -7.35
CA CYS A 17 -4.08 15.98 -8.70
C CYS A 17 -3.97 17.49 -9.01
N PRO A 18 -3.43 17.90 -10.17
CA PRO A 18 -3.27 19.31 -10.49
C PRO A 18 -4.57 20.11 -10.65
N ASP A 19 -5.77 19.51 -10.54
CA ASP A 19 -7.02 20.17 -10.94
C ASP A 19 -8.21 20.01 -9.95
N GLY A 20 -8.02 19.45 -8.75
CA GLY A 20 -9.11 19.33 -7.76
C GLY A 20 -10.25 18.38 -8.14
N GLU A 21 -10.06 17.49 -9.12
CA GLU A 21 -11.03 16.45 -9.51
C GLU A 21 -11.07 15.29 -8.49
N PRO A 22 -12.25 14.67 -8.28
CA PRO A 22 -12.40 13.53 -7.37
C PRO A 22 -11.69 12.28 -7.91
N MET A 23 -10.93 11.63 -7.03
CA MET A 23 -10.23 10.37 -7.30
C MET A 23 -11.24 9.26 -7.63
N MET A 24 -11.07 8.57 -8.77
CA MET A 24 -11.86 7.39 -9.12
C MET A 24 -11.04 6.12 -8.89
N ILE A 25 -11.56 5.22 -8.06
CA ILE A 25 -11.02 3.87 -7.85
C ILE A 25 -11.52 2.98 -8.99
N LEU A 26 -10.63 2.41 -9.80
CA LEU A 26 -11.02 1.35 -10.73
C LEU A 26 -11.36 0.10 -9.93
N GLN A 27 -12.57 -0.44 -10.09
CA GLN A 27 -12.90 -1.76 -9.56
C GLN A 27 -12.04 -2.83 -10.25
N ALA A 28 -11.66 -3.89 -9.53
CA ALA A 28 -10.82 -4.99 -10.06
C ALA A 28 -11.32 -5.57 -11.41
N ASN A 29 -12.65 -5.58 -11.61
CA ASN A 29 -13.28 -6.03 -12.85
C ASN A 29 -12.99 -5.10 -14.05
N GLN A 30 -12.91 -3.79 -13.83
CA GLN A 30 -12.59 -2.79 -14.86
C GLN A 30 -11.11 -2.88 -15.28
N LEU A 31 -10.22 -3.11 -14.31
CA LEU A 31 -8.79 -3.29 -14.54
C LEU A 31 -8.52 -4.54 -15.39
N LEU A 32 -9.17 -5.66 -15.06
CA LEU A 32 -9.01 -6.92 -15.79
C LEU A 32 -9.52 -6.84 -17.23
N GLU A 33 -10.63 -6.12 -17.46
CA GLU A 33 -11.18 -5.91 -18.80
C GLU A 33 -10.19 -5.13 -19.69
N CYS A 34 -9.66 -4.01 -19.21
CA CYS A 34 -8.70 -3.23 -20.01
C CYS A 34 -7.37 -3.94 -20.19
N PHE A 35 -6.94 -4.75 -19.23
CA PHE A 35 -5.78 -5.61 -19.38
C PHE A 35 -5.96 -6.62 -20.53
N ARG A 36 -7.13 -7.27 -20.60
CA ARG A 36 -7.46 -8.19 -21.70
C ARG A 36 -7.45 -7.49 -23.05
N GLN A 37 -8.01 -6.29 -23.15
CA GLN A 37 -8.01 -5.55 -24.41
C GLN A 37 -6.60 -5.10 -24.83
N CYS A 38 -5.80 -4.60 -23.88
CA CYS A 38 -4.41 -4.20 -24.13
C CYS A 38 -3.54 -5.38 -24.57
N SER A 39 -3.74 -6.58 -23.99
CA SER A 39 -2.97 -7.79 -24.34
C SER A 39 -3.13 -8.25 -25.79
N LYS A 40 -4.23 -7.85 -26.45
CA LYS A 40 -4.52 -8.18 -27.86
C LYS A 40 -3.87 -7.20 -28.85
N ILE A 41 -3.33 -6.08 -28.38
CA ILE A 41 -2.75 -5.03 -29.21
C ILE A 41 -1.26 -4.95 -28.92
N ALA A 42 -0.42 -5.39 -29.86
CA ALA A 42 1.04 -5.40 -29.70
C ALA A 42 1.64 -4.01 -29.43
N ALA A 43 0.98 -2.95 -29.90
CA ALA A 43 1.39 -1.57 -29.66
C ALA A 43 0.97 -1.04 -28.28
N CYS A 44 0.08 -1.72 -27.54
CA CYS A 44 -0.45 -1.24 -26.27
C CYS A 44 0.58 -1.38 -25.15
N LYS A 45 0.81 -0.29 -24.42
CA LYS A 45 1.77 -0.20 -23.30
C LYS A 45 1.12 0.26 -22.00
N SER A 46 -0.03 0.93 -22.07
CA SER A 46 -0.82 1.33 -20.91
C SER A 46 -2.29 1.47 -21.31
N PHE A 47 -3.19 1.58 -20.33
CA PHE A 47 -4.62 1.73 -20.56
C PHE A 47 -5.29 2.57 -19.47
N SER A 48 -6.46 3.13 -19.79
CA SER A 48 -7.36 3.90 -18.93
C SER A 48 -8.78 3.35 -19.06
N PHE A 49 -9.62 3.52 -18.04
CA PHE A 49 -11.05 3.21 -18.11
C PHE A 49 -11.87 4.48 -17.91
N ALA A 50 -12.35 5.05 -19.01
CA ALA A 50 -13.17 6.26 -19.05
C ALA A 50 -14.49 5.95 -19.77
N ASP A 51 -15.60 6.62 -19.44
CA ASP A 51 -16.90 6.45 -20.14
C ASP A 51 -17.38 5.00 -20.34
N ARG A 52 -17.07 4.10 -19.40
CA ARG A 52 -17.37 2.65 -19.50
C ARG A 52 -16.67 1.94 -20.68
N LYS A 53 -15.58 2.49 -21.20
CA LYS A 53 -14.75 1.92 -22.26
C LYS A 53 -13.27 1.91 -21.84
N CYS A 54 -12.50 1.01 -22.43
CA CYS A 54 -11.04 0.97 -22.26
C CYS A 54 -10.37 1.82 -23.32
N GLU A 55 -9.54 2.76 -22.88
CA GLU A 55 -8.70 3.58 -23.74
C GLU A 55 -7.27 3.03 -23.68
N LEU A 56 -6.73 2.61 -24.82
CA LEU A 56 -5.45 1.91 -24.92
C LEU A 56 -4.39 2.85 -25.49
N PHE A 57 -3.25 2.95 -24.83
CA PHE A 57 -2.17 3.85 -25.24
C PHE A 57 -0.93 3.06 -25.64
N ASN A 58 -0.23 3.56 -26.64
CA ASN A 58 1.04 3.00 -27.11
C ASN A 58 2.28 3.56 -26.39
N ALA A 59 2.05 4.35 -25.33
CA ALA A 59 3.05 4.95 -24.48
C ALA A 59 3.01 4.33 -23.07
N SER A 60 4.18 4.12 -22.48
CA SER A 60 4.31 3.63 -21.09
C SER A 60 4.00 4.70 -20.05
N ILE A 61 3.76 5.94 -20.51
CA ILE A 61 3.43 7.12 -19.73
C ILE A 61 2.21 7.70 -20.44
N VAL A 62 1.09 7.83 -19.74
CA VAL A 62 -0.13 8.43 -20.31
C VAL A 62 0.20 9.91 -20.61
N PRO A 63 0.16 10.36 -21.88
CA PRO A 63 0.26 11.79 -22.16
C PRO A 63 -1.04 12.42 -21.65
N GLY A 64 -0.95 13.23 -20.59
CA GLY A 64 -2.09 13.95 -20.04
C GLY A 64 -2.73 14.88 -21.07
N LYS A 65 -3.81 14.41 -21.68
CA LYS A 65 -4.79 15.23 -22.39
C LYS A 65 -6.18 14.63 -22.14
N GLY A 66 -6.86 15.14 -21.12
CA GLY A 66 -8.30 15.04 -20.94
C GLY A 66 -8.80 13.84 -20.11
N SER A 67 -9.34 14.18 -18.93
CA SER A 67 -10.31 13.45 -18.08
C SER A 67 -9.88 12.13 -17.41
N GLY A 68 -9.24 12.23 -16.23
CA GLY A 68 -9.20 11.17 -15.22
C GLY A 68 -7.81 10.81 -14.69
N CYS A 69 -7.55 11.10 -13.41
CA CYS A 69 -6.41 10.53 -12.67
C CYS A 69 -6.81 9.17 -12.10
N TYR A 70 -6.11 8.10 -12.50
CA TYR A 70 -6.34 6.74 -11.99
C TYR A 70 -5.30 6.38 -10.95
N ALA A 71 -5.72 6.17 -9.71
CA ALA A 71 -4.89 5.55 -8.68
C ALA A 71 -5.13 4.04 -8.73
N THR A 72 -4.08 3.25 -9.02
CA THR A 72 -4.13 1.81 -8.80
C THR A 72 -3.99 1.54 -7.30
N GLU A 73 -4.84 0.69 -6.72
CA GLU A 73 -4.75 0.19 -5.33
C GLU A 73 -3.44 -0.61 -5.13
N LYS A 74 -2.30 0.07 -5.06
CA LYS A 74 -1.04 -0.60 -4.74
C LYS A 74 -0.93 -0.69 -3.22
N PRO A 75 -0.77 -1.90 -2.65
CA PRO A 75 -0.46 -2.03 -1.24
C PRO A 75 0.92 -1.43 -0.96
N GLU A 76 0.95 -0.54 0.02
CA GLU A 76 2.16 -0.01 0.65
C GLU A 76 2.53 -0.91 1.82
N TYR A 77 3.84 -1.07 2.03
CA TYR A 77 4.41 -1.91 3.08
C TYR A 77 5.43 -1.10 3.86
N VAL A 78 5.26 -1.04 5.16
CA VAL A 78 6.16 -0.32 6.06
C VAL A 78 6.58 -1.21 7.22
N MET A 79 7.81 -0.99 7.68
CA MET A 79 8.36 -1.66 8.86
C MET A 79 9.08 -0.64 9.74
N PHE A 80 9.01 -0.83 11.06
CA PHE A 80 9.72 0.00 12.03
C PHE A 80 9.98 -0.76 13.34
N CYS A 81 11.14 -0.50 13.94
CA CYS A 81 11.65 -1.24 15.09
C CYS A 81 10.89 -0.94 16.39
N GLU A 82 11.03 -1.81 17.38
CA GLU A 82 10.51 -1.61 18.73
C GLU A 82 10.99 -0.28 19.33
N ASN A 83 10.05 0.40 19.99
CA ASN A 83 10.13 1.78 20.51
C ASN A 83 10.13 2.89 19.46
N GLN A 84 9.96 2.58 18.17
CA GLN A 84 9.72 3.59 17.14
C GLN A 84 8.23 3.86 16.97
N MET A 85 7.92 5.07 16.49
CA MET A 85 6.58 5.46 16.04
C MET A 85 6.62 5.67 14.53
N TYR A 86 5.51 5.34 13.87
CA TYR A 86 5.36 5.55 12.43
C TYR A 86 3.99 6.15 12.12
N THR A 87 3.98 7.14 11.23
CA THR A 87 2.75 7.78 10.76
C THR A 87 2.36 7.18 9.42
N LEU A 88 1.23 6.48 9.37
CA LEU A 88 0.60 6.11 8.11
C LEU A 88 -0.21 7.29 7.63
N SER A 89 -0.12 7.65 6.35
CA SER A 89 -0.95 8.71 5.79
C SER A 89 -1.24 8.48 4.32
N CYS A 90 -2.46 8.78 3.93
CA CYS A 90 -2.91 8.78 2.54
C CYS A 90 -2.94 10.19 1.95
N PRO A 91 -2.86 10.33 0.62
CA PRO A 91 -3.20 11.56 -0.09
C PRO A 91 -4.58 12.13 0.29
N LEU A 92 -4.81 13.39 -0.04
CA LEU A 92 -6.08 14.08 0.23
C LEU A 92 -7.28 13.29 -0.33
N ASN A 93 -8.35 13.25 0.44
CA ASN A 93 -9.61 12.55 0.13
C ASN A 93 -9.54 11.02 0.05
N LEU A 94 -8.44 10.40 0.46
CA LEU A 94 -8.34 8.96 0.65
C LEU A 94 -8.24 8.58 2.13
N GLN A 95 -8.62 7.34 2.41
CA GLN A 95 -8.61 6.75 3.74
C GLN A 95 -7.73 5.49 3.77
N LEU A 96 -7.10 5.26 4.91
CA LEU A 96 -6.30 4.08 5.17
C LEU A 96 -7.18 2.84 5.20
N ASN A 97 -6.81 1.87 4.38
CA ASN A 97 -7.33 0.51 4.41
C ASN A 97 -6.22 -0.45 4.81
N ILE A 98 -6.25 -0.93 6.05
CA ILE A 98 -5.23 -1.80 6.63
C ILE A 98 -5.53 -3.25 6.23
N ILE A 99 -4.60 -3.83 5.46
CA ILE A 99 -4.70 -5.18 4.90
C ILE A 99 -4.04 -6.21 5.82
N GLY A 100 -2.90 -5.85 6.40
CA GLY A 100 -2.11 -6.75 7.24
C GLY A 100 -1.30 -5.98 8.27
N ALA A 101 -1.13 -6.55 9.46
CA ALA A 101 -0.16 -6.04 10.43
C ALA A 101 0.38 -7.16 11.31
N ASN A 102 1.64 -7.04 11.72
CA ASN A 102 2.29 -7.93 12.68
C ASN A 102 3.19 -7.13 13.61
N TYR A 103 3.04 -7.30 14.92
CA TYR A 103 4.03 -6.89 15.92
C TYR A 103 4.76 -8.14 16.41
N GLY A 104 6.08 -8.19 16.20
CA GLY A 104 6.87 -9.36 16.53
C GLY A 104 8.20 -9.39 15.80
N ARG A 105 8.63 -10.57 15.37
CA ARG A 105 9.84 -10.77 14.56
C ARG A 105 9.69 -12.04 13.72
N THR A 106 9.78 -11.87 12.41
CA THR A 106 9.75 -12.92 11.38
C THR A 106 11.08 -13.06 10.64
N ARG A 107 12.00 -12.11 10.84
CA ARG A 107 13.28 -12.00 10.13
C ARG A 107 14.42 -11.65 11.08
N ALA A 108 15.62 -12.17 10.78
CA ALA A 108 16.83 -11.90 11.56
C ALA A 108 17.62 -10.68 11.06
N ASP A 109 17.42 -10.27 9.80
CA ASP A 109 18.22 -9.23 9.12
C ASP A 109 17.69 -7.81 9.32
N TYR A 110 16.50 -7.65 9.90
CA TYR A 110 15.86 -6.35 10.12
C TYR A 110 15.84 -5.97 11.60
N CYS A 111 16.09 -4.71 11.95
CA CYS A 111 16.24 -4.21 13.32
C CYS A 111 17.26 -5.03 14.14
N PRO A 112 18.58 -4.78 14.00
CA PRO A 112 19.61 -5.55 14.71
C PRO A 112 19.43 -5.43 16.23
N GLY A 113 19.45 -6.56 16.93
CA GLY A 113 19.24 -6.63 18.37
C GLY A 113 19.17 -8.08 18.87
N PRO A 114 18.81 -8.30 20.15
CA PRO A 114 18.60 -9.63 20.70
C PRO A 114 17.53 -10.42 19.93
N ILE A 115 17.84 -11.67 19.57
CA ILE A 115 16.91 -12.58 18.88
C ILE A 115 16.93 -13.93 19.59
N GLN A 116 15.83 -14.29 20.25
CA GLN A 116 15.61 -15.64 20.76
C GLN A 116 14.84 -16.49 19.75
N THR A 117 13.96 -15.87 18.97
CA THR A 117 13.17 -16.53 17.94
C THR A 117 12.82 -15.57 16.80
N THR A 118 12.62 -16.12 15.61
CA THR A 118 12.01 -15.43 14.45
C THR A 118 10.63 -16.00 14.12
N ASP A 119 10.08 -16.86 14.97
CA ASP A 119 8.70 -17.30 14.89
C ASP A 119 7.89 -16.53 15.95
N CYS A 120 7.86 -15.21 15.77
CA CYS A 120 7.19 -14.29 16.68
C CYS A 120 6.17 -13.44 15.94
N VAL A 121 4.91 -13.81 16.12
CA VAL A 121 3.75 -13.17 15.53
C VAL A 121 2.72 -12.90 16.62
N LEU A 122 2.07 -11.74 16.54
CA LEU A 122 0.97 -11.40 17.44
C LEU A 122 -0.36 -11.38 16.67
N ASP A 123 -1.25 -12.33 16.95
CA ASP A 123 -2.53 -12.48 16.24
C ASP A 123 -3.43 -11.23 16.30
N SER A 124 -3.37 -10.49 17.42
CA SER A 124 -4.17 -9.27 17.60
C SER A 124 -3.58 -8.03 16.91
N SER A 125 -2.45 -8.15 16.21
CA SER A 125 -1.78 -7.01 15.58
C SER A 125 -2.66 -6.31 14.56
N LEU A 126 -3.30 -7.08 13.67
CA LEU A 126 -4.15 -6.53 12.63
C LEU A 126 -5.34 -5.76 13.21
N SER A 127 -6.05 -6.34 14.16
CA SER A 127 -7.22 -5.70 14.76
C SER A 127 -6.84 -4.44 15.56
N LYS A 128 -5.69 -4.43 16.23
CA LYS A 128 -5.15 -3.24 16.91
C LYS A 128 -4.84 -2.10 15.95
N VAL A 129 -4.15 -2.39 14.85
CA VAL A 129 -3.81 -1.37 13.83
C VAL A 129 -5.08 -0.91 13.09
N GLN A 130 -5.99 -1.81 12.75
CA GLN A 130 -7.28 -1.46 12.16
C GLN A 130 -8.09 -0.54 13.06
N ALA A 131 -8.22 -0.86 14.36
CA ALA A 131 -8.91 -0.01 15.31
C ALA A 131 -8.31 1.40 15.41
N ALA A 132 -6.98 1.51 15.28
CA ALA A 132 -6.29 2.80 15.33
C ALA A 132 -6.38 3.60 14.01
N CYS A 133 -6.37 2.93 12.86
CA CYS A 133 -6.05 3.55 11.57
C CYS A 133 -7.12 3.41 10.49
N GLN A 134 -7.94 2.36 10.51
CA GLN A 134 -8.89 2.08 9.43
C GLN A 134 -9.87 3.25 9.22
N GLY A 135 -10.06 3.66 7.96
CA GLY A 135 -10.99 4.74 7.61
C GLY A 135 -10.49 6.15 7.95
N LYS A 136 -9.26 6.30 8.48
CA LYS A 136 -8.66 7.61 8.75
C LYS A 136 -7.75 8.01 7.59
N ASN A 137 -7.60 9.30 7.33
CA ASN A 137 -6.61 9.78 6.36
C ASN A 137 -5.16 9.59 6.86
N SER A 138 -4.95 9.69 8.18
CA SER A 138 -3.65 9.52 8.82
C SER A 138 -3.80 8.94 10.23
N CYS A 139 -2.83 8.15 10.67
CA CYS A 139 -2.75 7.62 12.03
C CYS A 139 -1.29 7.43 12.46
N VAL A 140 -1.04 7.36 13.77
CA VAL A 140 0.26 7.03 14.34
C VAL A 140 0.18 5.66 15.00
N ILE A 141 1.18 4.82 14.73
CA ILE A 141 1.35 3.51 15.35
C ILE A 141 2.64 3.53 16.17
N SER A 142 2.54 3.08 17.41
CA SER A 142 3.69 2.91 18.30
C SER A 142 4.09 1.43 18.35
N SER A 143 5.36 1.12 18.06
CA SER A 143 5.90 -0.24 18.14
C SER A 143 6.24 -0.61 19.59
N ASN A 144 5.22 -0.73 20.44
CA ASN A 144 5.38 -1.01 21.86
C ASN A 144 4.23 -1.85 22.45
N VAL A 145 4.47 -2.40 23.64
CA VAL A 145 3.52 -3.25 24.36
C VAL A 145 2.25 -2.47 24.75
N GLU A 146 2.34 -1.16 25.00
CA GLU A 146 1.19 -0.33 25.36
C GLU A 146 0.16 -0.28 24.22
N PHE A 147 0.60 -0.10 22.98
CA PHE A 147 -0.27 -0.08 21.81
C PHE A 147 -0.86 -1.49 21.52
N PHE A 148 0.00 -2.51 21.50
CA PHE A 148 -0.41 -3.86 21.10
C PHE A 148 -1.05 -4.69 22.24
N GLY A 149 -0.88 -4.28 23.49
CA GLY A 149 -1.48 -4.86 24.69
C GLY A 149 -0.70 -6.02 25.32
N LYS A 150 0.25 -6.64 24.62
CA LYS A 150 1.12 -7.70 25.16
C LYS A 150 2.43 -7.83 24.36
N ASP A 151 3.41 -8.46 24.99
CA ASP A 151 4.64 -8.89 24.32
C ASP A 151 4.47 -10.34 23.79
N PRO A 152 4.56 -10.58 22.47
CA PRO A 152 4.47 -11.92 21.89
C PRO A 152 5.73 -12.78 22.07
N CYS A 153 6.90 -12.20 22.30
CA CYS A 153 8.17 -12.94 22.40
C CYS A 153 9.21 -12.19 23.25
N TYR A 154 9.13 -12.39 24.57
CA TYR A 154 10.04 -11.75 25.51
C TYR A 154 11.52 -12.07 25.21
N GLY A 155 12.39 -11.07 25.35
CA GLY A 155 13.82 -11.19 25.08
C GLY A 155 14.21 -11.15 23.60
N THR A 156 13.23 -11.05 22.69
CA THR A 156 13.45 -10.75 21.28
C THR A 156 13.12 -9.28 21.01
N TYR A 157 14.04 -8.57 20.36
CA TYR A 157 13.81 -7.20 19.92
C TYR A 157 12.83 -7.21 18.75
N LYS A 158 11.68 -6.54 18.86
CA LYS A 158 10.58 -6.68 17.89
C LYS A 158 10.59 -5.56 16.86
N TYR A 159 9.67 -5.67 15.90
CA TYR A 159 9.30 -4.61 14.97
C TYR A 159 7.83 -4.77 14.58
N VAL A 160 7.26 -3.72 13.99
CA VAL A 160 5.93 -3.76 13.40
C VAL A 160 6.08 -3.83 11.89
N GLU A 161 5.32 -4.70 11.24
CA GLU A 161 5.09 -4.74 9.80
C GLU A 161 3.65 -4.31 9.55
N VAL A 162 3.40 -3.38 8.62
CA VAL A 162 2.05 -3.00 8.20
C VAL A 162 1.95 -2.99 6.69
N THR A 163 0.87 -3.59 6.18
CA THR A 163 0.47 -3.51 4.77
C THR A 163 -0.86 -2.75 4.69
N TYR A 164 -0.93 -1.69 3.88
CA TYR A 164 -2.14 -0.89 3.73
C TYR A 164 -2.32 -0.38 2.29
N THR A 165 -3.55 0.00 1.95
CA THR A 165 -3.87 0.77 0.74
C THR A 165 -4.56 2.08 1.12
N CYS A 166 -4.68 2.97 0.15
CA CYS A 166 -5.49 4.18 0.25
C CYS A 166 -6.69 4.07 -0.69
N ILE A 167 -7.89 4.18 -0.14
CA ILE A 167 -9.18 4.04 -0.84
C ILE A 167 -10.11 5.22 -0.57
#